data_AF-A0A8S2W900-F1
#
_entry.id   AF-A0A8S2W900-F1
#
_cell.length_a   1.000
_cell.length_b   1.000
_cell.length_c   1.000
_cell.angle_alpha   90.00
_cell.angle_beta   90.00
_cell.angle_gamma   90.00
#
_symmetry.space_group_name_H-M   'P 1'
#
loop_
_entity.id
_entity.type
_entity.pdbx_description
1 polymer ?
#
loop_
_entity_poly.entity_id
_entity_poly.type
_entity_poly.pdbx_seq_one_letter_code
_entity_poly.pdbx_strand_id
1 'polypeptide(L)'
;MQKKSLTNDCPLDWVHEVSPDQRLRTSYTSTVPVRPANEALRKKFAEMKDGHIRVVVVLIEDETLVAKGEHQAEQTFNQDFDKMIPPLIQKHRSAFYFVRLDTISELSGHNWLLIVYIPDDAKVRERMLYASTVATLKREFGLTYITQEIRAS
;
A
#
# COMPACT_ATOMS: atom_id res chain seq x y z
N MET A 1 -73.80 19.32 -24.21
CA MET A 1 -73.80 18.07 -25.00
C MET A 1 -72.51 17.31 -24.72
N GLN A 2 -72.65 16.02 -24.37
CA GLN A 2 -71.71 14.87 -24.55
C GLN A 2 -70.26 15.01 -24.02
N LYS A 3 -69.92 14.44 -22.85
CA LYS A 3 -69.54 13.03 -22.53
C LYS A 3 -68.34 12.46 -23.32
N LYS A 4 -67.26 12.14 -22.60
CA LYS A 4 -66.31 10.98 -22.72
C LYS A 4 -65.43 10.97 -21.45
N SER A 5 -65.73 10.20 -20.38
CA SER A 5 -65.25 8.84 -20.03
C SER A 5 -63.72 8.65 -20.17
N LEU A 6 -62.95 8.73 -19.06
CA LEU A 6 -62.57 7.66 -18.10
C LEU A 6 -61.38 6.80 -18.57
N THR A 7 -60.20 7.05 -17.98
CA THR A 7 -59.25 6.03 -17.51
C THR A 7 -58.50 6.61 -16.32
N ASN A 8 -58.60 5.95 -15.16
CA ASN A 8 -57.76 6.18 -13.99
C ASN A 8 -56.34 5.70 -14.28
N ASP A 9 -55.32 6.42 -13.81
CA ASP A 9 -54.16 5.80 -13.13
C ASP A 9 -53.28 6.89 -12.48
N CYS A 10 -52.76 6.55 -11.30
CA CYS A 10 -52.08 7.41 -10.35
C CYS A 10 -50.84 8.14 -10.93
N PRO A 11 -50.62 9.42 -10.60
CA PRO A 11 -49.32 10.06 -10.77
C PRO A 11 -48.40 9.64 -9.61
N LEU A 12 -47.47 8.74 -9.92
CA LEU A 12 -46.28 8.42 -9.12
C LEU A 12 -45.27 9.57 -9.21
N ASP A 13 -45.55 10.68 -8.53
CA ASP A 13 -44.57 11.76 -8.32
C ASP A 13 -44.40 11.98 -6.81
N TRP A 14 -43.81 10.98 -6.16
CA TRP A 14 -43.28 11.04 -4.79
C TRP A 14 -41.78 10.84 -4.84
N VAL A 15 -41.06 11.84 -5.33
CA VAL A 15 -39.69 12.07 -4.87
C VAL A 15 -39.51 13.57 -4.70
N HIS A 16 -39.84 14.00 -3.48
CA HIS A 16 -39.39 15.28 -2.96
C HIS A 16 -37.87 15.38 -3.13
N GLU A 17 -37.47 16.38 -3.91
CA GLU A 17 -36.30 17.23 -3.73
C GLU A 17 -35.32 16.73 -2.65
N VAL A 18 -34.30 16.02 -3.13
CA VAL A 18 -33.23 15.47 -2.31
C VAL A 18 -32.46 16.65 -1.73
N SER A 19 -32.62 16.88 -0.43
CA SER A 19 -31.80 17.80 0.35
C SER A 19 -30.32 17.44 0.13
N PRO A 20 -29.42 18.39 -0.18
CA PRO A 20 -27.99 18.12 -0.30
C PRO A 20 -27.37 18.03 1.11
N ASP A 21 -27.84 17.08 1.92
CA ASP A 21 -27.24 16.68 3.19
C ASP A 21 -27.03 15.17 3.20
N GLN A 22 -26.36 14.68 2.15
CA GLN A 22 -25.96 13.29 2.04
C GLN A 22 -24.47 13.18 2.31
N ARG A 23 -24.15 13.18 3.60
CA ARG A 23 -23.25 12.19 4.22
C ARG A 23 -21.94 11.94 3.44
N LEU A 24 -21.06 12.93 3.42
CA LEU A 24 -19.63 12.70 3.37
C LEU A 24 -19.02 13.10 4.72
N ARG A 25 -19.10 12.19 5.69
CA ARG A 25 -17.97 12.03 6.61
C ARG A 25 -16.82 11.41 5.81
N THR A 26 -16.25 12.16 4.87
CA THR A 26 -14.84 12.00 4.57
C THR A 26 -14.15 12.62 5.76
N SER A 27 -13.82 11.79 6.76
CA SER A 27 -12.91 12.21 7.81
C SER A 27 -11.70 12.82 7.10
N TYR A 28 -11.47 14.10 7.35
CA TYR A 28 -10.39 14.89 6.80
C TYR A 28 -9.06 14.27 7.25
N THR A 29 -8.63 13.17 6.65
CA THR A 29 -7.26 12.70 6.77
C THR A 29 -6.47 13.59 5.85
N SER A 30 -6.01 14.71 6.40
CA SER A 30 -4.90 15.48 5.84
C SER A 30 -3.69 14.55 5.80
N THR A 31 -3.62 13.72 4.76
CA THR A 31 -2.42 12.97 4.44
C THR A 31 -1.54 13.92 3.68
N VAL A 32 -0.51 14.43 4.35
CA VAL A 32 0.62 15.03 3.65
C VAL A 32 1.11 14.00 2.64
N PRO A 33 1.11 14.29 1.33
CA PRO A 33 1.52 13.33 0.33
C PRO A 33 3.03 13.08 0.51
N VAL A 34 3.41 11.86 0.86
CA VAL A 34 4.81 11.44 0.76
C VAL A 34 5.25 11.66 -0.67
N ARG A 35 6.44 12.23 -0.83
CA ARG A 35 6.97 12.52 -2.16
C ARG A 35 7.12 11.20 -2.94
N PRO A 36 6.89 11.22 -4.26
CA PRO A 36 7.09 10.04 -5.08
C PRO A 36 8.52 9.51 -4.94
N ALA A 37 8.73 8.23 -5.27
CA ALA A 37 10.03 7.58 -5.16
C ALA A 37 11.10 8.40 -5.92
N ASN A 38 12.15 8.76 -5.21
CA ASN A 38 13.28 9.49 -5.81
C ASN A 38 13.98 8.60 -6.86
N GLU A 39 14.75 9.21 -7.77
CA GLU A 39 15.46 8.48 -8.83
C GLU A 39 16.35 7.35 -8.28
N ALA A 40 17.01 7.59 -7.13
CA ALA A 40 17.81 6.59 -6.43
C ALA A 40 16.99 5.36 -6.01
N LEU A 41 15.78 5.57 -5.49
CA LEU A 41 14.90 4.47 -5.09
C LEU A 41 14.35 3.72 -6.31
N ARG A 42 14.06 4.43 -7.41
CA ARG A 42 13.63 3.81 -8.67
C ARG A 42 14.72 2.92 -9.27
N LYS A 43 15.98 3.37 -9.25
CA LYS A 43 17.15 2.54 -9.61
C LYS A 43 17.22 1.30 -8.72
N LYS A 44 17.02 1.46 -7.42
CA LYS A 44 17.01 0.34 -6.47
C LYS A 44 15.88 -0.66 -6.76
N PHE A 45 14.70 -0.18 -7.12
CA PHE A 45 13.59 -1.05 -7.54
C PHE A 45 13.86 -1.80 -8.84
N ALA A 46 14.69 -1.25 -9.73
CA ALA A 46 15.16 -1.99 -10.90
C ALA A 46 16.16 -3.09 -10.49
N GLU A 47 17.16 -2.78 -9.67
CA GLU A 47 18.14 -3.76 -9.15
C GLU A 47 17.46 -4.91 -8.38
N MET A 48 16.40 -4.61 -7.63
CA MET A 48 15.61 -5.65 -6.95
C MET A 48 15.03 -6.66 -7.93
N LYS A 49 14.59 -6.21 -9.11
CA LYS A 49 13.95 -7.07 -10.12
C LYS A 49 14.94 -8.00 -10.83
N ASP A 50 16.24 -7.71 -10.75
CA ASP A 50 17.29 -8.57 -11.33
C ASP A 50 17.42 -9.92 -10.58
N GLY A 51 16.86 -10.05 -9.38
CA GLY A 51 16.77 -11.32 -8.67
C GLY A 51 18.02 -11.68 -7.84
N HIS A 52 18.96 -10.76 -7.66
CA HIS A 52 20.09 -10.97 -6.74
C HIS A 52 19.76 -10.61 -5.29
N ILE A 53 18.77 -9.74 -5.09
CA ILE A 53 18.42 -9.18 -3.80
C ILE A 53 17.27 -9.97 -3.16
N ARG A 54 17.45 -10.36 -1.89
CA ARG A 54 16.44 -11.06 -1.09
C ARG A 54 15.60 -10.11 -0.26
N VAL A 55 16.24 -9.17 0.42
CA VAL A 55 15.56 -8.23 1.32
C VAL A 55 15.97 -6.82 0.97
N VAL A 56 15.01 -5.89 0.97
CA VAL A 56 15.28 -4.45 0.98
C VAL A 56 14.42 -3.78 2.05
N VAL A 57 15.05 -2.93 2.85
CA VAL A 57 14.38 -2.10 3.86
C VAL A 57 14.23 -0.69 3.32
N VAL A 58 12.99 -0.21 3.25
CA VAL A 58 12.65 1.15 2.84
C VAL A 58 12.06 1.90 4.03
N LEU A 59 12.59 3.08 4.29
CA LEU A 59 12.16 3.98 5.35
C LEU A 59 11.63 5.27 4.73
N ILE A 60 10.79 5.97 5.50
CA ILE A 60 10.42 7.36 5.22
C ILE A 60 11.31 8.26 6.08
N GLU A 61 12.19 9.02 5.43
CA GLU A 61 13.02 10.06 6.05
C GLU A 61 12.69 11.39 5.36
N ASP A 62 12.39 12.43 6.15
CA ASP A 62 12.03 13.76 5.64
C ASP A 62 10.93 13.74 4.55
N GLU A 63 9.90 12.91 4.74
CA GLU A 63 8.77 12.71 3.81
C GLU A 63 9.19 12.18 2.42
N THR A 64 10.37 11.55 2.36
CA THR A 64 10.90 10.86 1.17
C THR A 64 11.16 9.39 1.45
N LEU A 65 10.96 8.55 0.44
CA LEU A 65 11.24 7.12 0.53
C LEU A 65 12.73 6.87 0.26
N VAL A 66 13.40 6.21 1.19
CA VAL A 66 14.84 5.92 1.15
C VAL A 66 15.09 4.45 1.44
N ALA A 67 15.86 3.78 0.59
CA ALA A 67 16.35 2.42 0.86
C ALA A 67 17.52 2.50 1.85
N LYS A 68 17.45 1.74 2.95
CA LYS A 68 18.40 1.83 4.08
C LYS A 68 19.16 0.54 4.38
N GLY A 69 18.72 -0.58 3.82
CA GLY A 69 19.42 -1.85 3.96
C GLY A 69 18.99 -2.80 2.86
N GLU A 70 19.91 -3.64 2.42
CA GLU A 70 19.63 -4.74 1.51
C GLU A 70 20.46 -5.97 1.88
N HIS A 71 19.92 -7.14 1.55
CA HIS A 71 20.63 -8.40 1.65
C HIS A 71 20.46 -9.20 0.37
N GLN A 72 21.54 -9.83 -0.07
CA GLN A 72 21.53 -10.71 -1.24
C GLN A 72 20.87 -12.04 -0.89
N ALA A 73 20.33 -12.71 -1.90
CA ALA A 73 19.81 -14.07 -1.74
C ALA A 73 20.96 -15.07 -1.66
N GLU A 74 21.01 -15.83 -0.57
CA GLU A 74 22.02 -16.87 -0.37
C GLU A 74 21.41 -18.26 -0.50
N GLN A 75 20.26 -18.50 0.16
CA GLN A 75 19.67 -19.82 0.29
C GLN A 75 18.17 -19.79 -0.04
N THR A 76 17.42 -20.77 0.50
CA THR A 76 15.96 -20.83 0.40
C THR A 76 15.32 -19.70 1.21
N PHE A 77 14.18 -19.19 0.74
CA PHE A 77 13.40 -18.14 1.37
C PHE A 77 13.26 -18.31 2.89
N ASN A 78 12.88 -19.48 3.41
CA ASN A 78 12.70 -19.69 4.85
C ASN A 78 14.00 -19.48 5.64
N GLN A 79 15.13 -19.97 5.12
CA GLN A 79 16.42 -19.88 5.81
C GLN A 79 16.95 -18.44 5.80
N ASP A 80 16.77 -17.74 4.68
CA ASP A 80 17.13 -16.33 4.56
C ASP A 80 16.22 -15.46 5.44
N PHE A 81 14.92 -15.77 5.49
CA PHE A 81 13.94 -15.02 6.28
C PHE A 81 14.28 -15.05 7.77
N ASP A 82 14.52 -16.23 8.34
CA ASP A 82 14.82 -16.40 9.75
C ASP A 82 16.15 -15.76 10.17
N LYS A 83 17.12 -15.66 9.26
CA LYS A 83 18.45 -15.09 9.54
C LYS A 83 18.52 -13.58 9.30
N MET A 84 17.94 -13.11 8.19
CA MET A 84 18.13 -11.75 7.71
C MET A 84 17.09 -10.78 8.27
N ILE A 85 15.85 -11.21 8.51
CA ILE A 85 14.77 -10.30 8.94
C ILE A 85 14.92 -9.87 10.41
N PRO A 86 15.15 -10.76 11.40
CA PRO A 86 15.24 -10.34 12.80
C PRO A 86 16.27 -9.24 13.11
N PRO A 87 17.50 -9.24 12.56
CA PRO A 87 18.46 -8.17 12.83
C PRO A 87 18.11 -6.84 12.14
N LEU A 88 17.30 -6.87 11.07
CA LEU A 88 16.86 -5.67 10.35
C LEU A 88 15.65 -4.99 11.00
N ILE A 89 14.91 -5.71 11.85
CA ILE A 89 13.74 -5.15 12.54
C ILE A 89 14.20 -4.28 13.70
N GLN A 90 13.94 -2.99 13.60
CA GLN A 90 14.15 -2.02 14.66
C GLN A 90 12.84 -1.85 15.45
N LYS A 91 12.79 -2.37 16.68
CA LYS A 91 11.56 -2.41 17.51
C LYS A 91 10.82 -1.08 17.68
N HIS A 92 11.53 0.05 17.59
CA HIS A 92 11.00 1.38 17.84
C HIS A 92 10.91 2.25 16.57
N ARG A 93 11.01 1.64 15.38
CA ARG A 93 11.03 2.37 14.11
C ARG A 93 10.15 1.69 13.08
N SER A 94 9.23 2.46 12.48
CA SER A 94 8.41 1.96 11.38
C SER A 94 9.26 1.77 10.12
N ALA A 95 8.97 0.73 9.35
CA ALA A 95 9.72 0.39 8.15
C ALA A 95 8.88 -0.44 7.17
N PHE A 96 9.21 -0.34 5.89
CA PHE A 96 8.72 -1.26 4.87
C PHE A 96 9.81 -2.27 4.54
N TYR A 97 9.48 -3.54 4.62
CA TYR A 97 10.38 -4.62 4.24
C TYR A 97 9.85 -5.28 2.97
N PHE A 98 10.66 -5.27 1.93
CA PHE A 98 10.42 -6.04 0.73
C PHE A 98 11.22 -7.33 0.83
N VAL A 99 10.53 -8.46 0.77
CA VAL A 99 11.17 -9.78 0.81
C VAL A 99 10.81 -10.53 -0.45
N ARG A 100 11.83 -10.98 -1.17
CA ARG A 100 11.67 -11.78 -2.38
C ARG A 100 11.29 -13.21 -2.02
N LEU A 101 10.21 -13.70 -2.60
CA LEU A 101 9.81 -15.10 -2.55
C LEU A 101 10.58 -15.90 -3.61
N ASP A 102 10.78 -17.20 -3.36
CA ASP A 102 11.37 -18.10 -4.36
C ASP A 102 10.39 -18.42 -5.49
N THR A 103 9.11 -18.08 -5.34
CA THR A 103 8.10 -18.25 -6.37
C THR A 103 8.27 -17.20 -7.46
N ILE A 104 8.17 -17.66 -8.71
CA ILE A 104 8.27 -16.84 -9.91
C ILE A 104 6.91 -16.87 -10.60
N SER A 105 6.39 -15.71 -10.96
CA SER A 105 5.22 -15.53 -11.80
C SER A 105 5.63 -15.40 -13.26
N GLU A 106 4.92 -16.06 -14.16
CA GLU A 106 5.20 -16.06 -15.60
C GLU A 106 5.13 -14.64 -16.23
N LEU A 107 4.40 -13.72 -15.59
CA LEU A 107 4.14 -12.38 -16.11
C LEU A 107 5.04 -11.29 -15.50
N SER A 108 5.52 -11.50 -14.27
CA SER A 108 6.18 -10.46 -13.47
C SER A 108 7.51 -10.92 -12.84
N GLY A 109 8.02 -12.10 -13.17
CA GLY A 109 9.28 -12.58 -12.61
C GLY A 109 9.14 -12.94 -11.14
N HIS A 110 10.09 -12.55 -10.29
CA HIS A 110 10.05 -12.90 -8.87
C HIS A 110 8.87 -12.26 -8.13
N ASN A 111 8.20 -13.06 -7.31
CA ASN A 111 7.16 -12.58 -6.41
C ASN A 111 7.77 -11.93 -5.17
N TRP A 112 7.09 -10.90 -4.67
CA TRP A 112 7.53 -10.13 -3.51
C TRP A 112 6.46 -10.12 -2.42
N LEU A 113 6.92 -10.23 -1.19
CA LEU A 113 6.18 -10.01 0.04
C LEU A 113 6.52 -8.60 0.56
N LEU A 114 5.49 -7.79 0.76
CA LEU A 114 5.62 -6.49 1.42
C LEU A 114 5.19 -6.61 2.88
N ILE A 115 6.11 -6.39 3.81
CA ILE A 115 5.82 -6.30 5.24
C ILE A 115 5.83 -4.83 5.63
N VAL A 116 4.71 -4.37 6.16
CA VAL A 116 4.56 -3.02 6.71
C VAL A 116 4.66 -3.16 8.22
N TYR A 117 5.80 -2.76 8.78
CA TYR A 117 6.02 -2.76 10.23
C TYR A 117 5.81 -1.36 10.79
N ILE A 118 4.87 -1.24 11.73
CA ILE A 118 4.56 0.01 12.42
C ILE A 118 4.41 -0.34 13.90
N PRO A 119 5.42 -0.08 14.74
CA PRO A 119 5.36 -0.48 16.13
C PRO A 119 4.27 0.28 16.90
N ASP A 120 3.72 -0.34 17.93
CA ASP A 120 2.63 0.22 18.72
C ASP A 120 2.99 1.54 19.44
N ASP A 121 4.27 1.74 19.73
CA ASP A 121 4.82 2.96 20.34
C ASP A 121 5.11 4.09 19.34
N ALA A 122 4.92 3.84 18.03
CA ALA A 122 5.12 4.84 17.00
C ALA A 122 4.16 6.03 17.20
N LYS A 123 4.67 7.24 16.96
CA LYS A 123 3.88 8.47 17.04
C LYS A 123 2.72 8.41 16.06
N VAL A 124 1.57 9.01 16.42
CA VAL A 124 0.37 9.04 15.57
C VAL A 124 0.69 9.57 14.16
N ARG A 125 1.51 10.63 14.05
CA ARG A 125 1.96 11.16 12.75
C ARG A 125 2.71 10.11 11.92
N GLU A 126 3.62 9.35 12.53
CA GLU A 126 4.40 8.31 11.85
C GLU A 126 3.51 7.16 11.40
N ARG A 127 2.64 6.67 12.30
CA ARG A 127 1.65 5.63 11.98
C ARG A 127 0.78 6.02 10.77
N MET A 128 0.26 7.25 10.80
CA MET A 128 -0.53 7.79 9.70
C MET A 128 0.30 7.88 8.41
N LEU A 129 1.52 8.39 8.48
CA LEU A 129 2.41 8.57 7.33
C LEU A 129 2.74 7.24 6.65
N TYR A 130 3.15 6.23 7.42
CA TYR A 130 3.46 4.90 6.89
C TYR A 130 2.21 4.24 6.32
N ALA A 131 1.08 4.31 7.03
CA ALA A 131 -0.20 3.74 6.54
C ALA A 131 -0.68 4.39 5.24
N SER A 132 -0.57 5.71 5.10
CA SER A 132 -0.99 6.42 3.88
C SER A 132 -0.07 6.16 2.69
N THR A 133 1.18 5.78 2.95
CA THR A 133 2.22 5.63 1.91
C THR A 133 2.20 4.25 1.25
N VAL A 134 1.62 3.24 1.89
CA VAL A 134 1.57 1.86 1.37
C VAL A 134 1.06 1.80 -0.07
N ALA A 135 -0.06 2.48 -0.37
CA ALA A 135 -0.65 2.46 -1.70
C ALA A 135 0.26 3.09 -2.77
N THR A 136 0.92 4.19 -2.43
CA THR A 136 1.88 4.87 -3.31
C THR A 136 3.11 4.01 -3.52
N LEU A 137 3.66 3.45 -2.46
CA LEU A 137 4.84 2.59 -2.52
C LEU A 137 4.60 1.35 -3.39
N LYS A 138 3.46 0.70 -3.25
CA LYS A 138 3.05 -0.44 -4.09
C LYS A 138 2.93 -0.05 -5.57
N ARG A 139 2.43 1.16 -5.85
CA ARG A 139 2.33 1.69 -7.22
C ARG A 139 3.70 1.98 -7.83
N GLU A 140 4.61 2.58 -7.07
CA GLU A 140 5.97 2.90 -7.52
C GLU A 140 6.83 1.64 -7.76
N PHE A 141 6.67 0.62 -6.91
CA PHE A 141 7.38 -0.65 -7.10
C PHE A 141 6.82 -1.47 -8.27
N GLY A 142 5.48 -1.51 -8.36
CA GLY A 142 4.72 -2.26 -9.35
C GLY A 142 3.83 -3.30 -8.68
N LEU A 143 2.51 -3.15 -8.84
CA LEU A 143 1.49 -3.99 -8.19
C LEU A 143 1.58 -5.47 -8.60
N THR A 144 2.09 -5.76 -9.78
CA THR A 144 2.20 -7.12 -10.34
C THR A 144 3.30 -7.96 -9.70
N TYR A 145 4.28 -7.31 -9.06
CA TYR A 145 5.38 -7.99 -8.37
C TYR A 145 5.02 -8.36 -6.94
N ILE A 146 4.10 -7.62 -6.31
CA ILE A 146 3.72 -7.79 -4.90
C ILE A 146 2.57 -8.79 -4.81
N THR A 147 2.87 -10.00 -4.38
CA THR A 147 1.87 -11.07 -4.24
C THR A 147 1.20 -11.04 -2.88
N GLN A 148 1.94 -10.65 -1.83
CA GLN A 148 1.46 -10.68 -0.46
C GLN A 148 1.80 -9.37 0.26
N GLU A 149 0.90 -8.96 1.15
CA GLU A 149 1.08 -7.81 2.05
C GLU A 149 0.77 -8.27 3.48
N ILE A 150 1.70 -8.03 4.41
CA ILE A 150 1.53 -8.31 5.83
C ILE A 150 1.71 -7.01 6.59
N ARG A 151 0.85 -6.77 7.59
CA ARG A 151 0.98 -5.64 8.51
C ARG A 151 1.34 -6.18 9.88
N ALA A 152 2.41 -5.66 10.45
CA ALA A 152 2.93 -6.04 11.76
C ALA A 152 3.06 -4.81 12.65
N SER A 153 2.84 -4.99 13.94
CA SER A 153 2.94 -3.97 15.00
C SER A 153 3.73 -4.50 16.18
#